data_AF-A0A485AQ06-F1
#
_entry.id   AF-A0A485AQ06-F1
#
_cell.length_a   1.000
_cell.length_b   1.000
_cell.length_c   1.000
_cell.angle_alpha   90.00
_cell.angle_beta   90.00
_cell.angle_gamma   90.00
#
_symmetry.space_group_name_H-M   'P 1'
#
loop_
_entity.id
_entity.type
_entity.pdbx_description
1 polymer ?
#
loop_
_entity_poly.entity_id
_entity_poly.type
_entity_poly.pdbx_seq_one_letter_code
_entity_poly.pdbx_strand_id
1 'polypeptide(L)' 'MGLIEQIPWRGVFLTPEGEKLAQESRERHQVVENFLLVLGVSADTARRDAEGIEHHVSEETLDMFRQFTPTAWATG' A
#
# COMPACT_ATOMS: atom_id res chain seq x y z
N MET A 1 -13.95 -0.37 -19.21
CA MET A 1 -13.68 0.51 -18.07
C MET A 1 -12.22 0.91 -18.16
N GLY A 2 -11.95 2.12 -18.67
CA GLY A 2 -10.60 2.64 -18.88
C GLY A 2 -10.10 3.32 -17.61
N LEU A 3 -9.05 2.78 -17.02
CA LEU A 3 -8.39 3.33 -15.83
C LEU A 3 -7.24 4.30 -16.19
N ILE A 4 -7.06 4.55 -17.48
CA ILE A 4 -5.89 5.21 -18.05
C ILE A 4 -6.35 6.13 -19.18
N GLU A 5 -6.01 7.42 -19.10
CA GLU A 5 -6.05 8.33 -20.26
C GLU A 5 -4.63 8.45 -20.83
N GLN A 6 -4.43 7.96 -22.06
CA GLN A 6 -3.18 8.15 -22.78
C GLN A 6 -3.24 9.45 -23.59
N ILE A 7 -2.52 10.47 -23.14
CA ILE A 7 -2.28 11.69 -23.94
C ILE A 7 -0.92 11.52 -24.64
N PRO A 8 -0.83 11.64 -25.98
CA PRO A 8 0.43 11.51 -26.69
C PRO A 8 1.41 12.60 -26.21
N TRP A 9 2.64 12.19 -25.84
CA TRP A 9 3.77 13.04 -25.46
C TRP A 9 3.75 13.70 -24.07
N ARG A 10 3.01 13.20 -23.07
CA ARG A 10 3.06 13.82 -21.72
C ARG A 10 2.96 12.92 -20.48
N GLY A 11 3.22 11.62 -20.62
CA GLY A 11 3.14 10.67 -19.51
C GLY A 11 1.74 10.09 -19.31
N VAL A 12 1.66 9.08 -18.45
CA VAL A 12 0.41 8.37 -18.12
C VAL A 12 -0.24 9.11 -16.95
N PHE A 13 -1.45 9.64 -17.15
CA PHE A 13 -2.25 10.19 -16.06
C PHE A 13 -3.30 9.16 -15.66
N LEU A 14 -3.47 8.99 -14.35
CA LEU A 14 -4.56 8.19 -13.81
C LEU A 14 -5.85 9.00 -13.91
N THR A 15 -6.95 8.34 -14.26
CA THR A 15 -8.28 8.94 -14.09
C THR A 15 -8.57 9.09 -12.59
N PRO A 16 -9.58 9.86 -12.16
CA PRO A 16 -9.95 9.92 -10.75
C PRO A 16 -10.18 8.54 -10.11
N GLU A 17 -10.72 7.59 -10.88
CA GLU A 17 -10.88 6.20 -10.45
C GLU A 17 -9.54 5.47 -10.35
N GLY A 18 -8.62 5.72 -11.29
CA GLY A 18 -7.25 5.21 -11.25
C GLY A 18 -6.46 5.76 -10.05
N GLU A 19 -6.61 7.04 -9.72
CA GLU A 19 -5.98 7.67 -8.56
C GLU A 19 -6.50 7.06 -7.26
N LYS A 20 -7.81 6.86 -7.16
CA LYS A 20 -8.42 6.18 -6.01
C LYS A 20 -7.87 4.77 -5.83
N LEU A 21 -7.80 3.99 -6.91
CA LEU A 21 -7.26 2.63 -6.86
C LEU A 21 -5.78 2.62 -6.49
N ALA A 22 -4.98 3.55 -7.01
CA ALA A 22 -3.56 3.68 -6.67
C ALA A 22 -3.37 4.06 -5.19
N GLN A 23 -4.21 4.95 -4.67
CA GLN A 23 -4.20 5.33 -3.26
C GLN A 23 -4.56 4.14 -2.36
N GLU A 24 -5.58 3.37 -2.71
CA GLU A 24 -5.96 2.15 -1.99
C GLU A 24 -4.82 1.13 -1.98
N SER A 25 -4.14 0.89 -3.11
CA SER A 25 -2.97 -0.02 -3.16
C SER A 25 -1.86 0.47 -2.22
N ARG A 26 -1.55 1.77 -2.27
CA ARG A 26 -0.50 2.38 -1.44
C ARG A 26 -0.80 2.29 0.05
N GLU A 27 -2.06 2.49 0.45
CA GLU A 27 -2.47 2.35 1.85
C GLU A 27 -2.33 0.91 2.33
N ARG A 28 -2.71 -0.06 1.50
CA ARG A 28 -2.54 -1.49 1.80
C ARG A 28 -1.07 -1.86 1.92
N HIS A 29 -0.22 -1.37 1.00
CA HIS A 29 1.24 -1.53 1.06
C HIS A 29 1.79 -1.11 2.42
N GLN A 30 1.47 0.12 2.82
CA GLN A 30 2.00 0.75 4.02
C GLN A 30 1.61 -0.03 5.29
N VAL A 31 0.38 -0.54 5.36
CA VAL A 31 -0.08 -1.34 6.49
C VAL A 31 0.71 -2.65 6.60
N VAL A 32 0.90 -3.34 5.48
CA VAL A 32 1.66 -4.61 5.48
C VAL A 32 3.14 -4.36 5.80
N GLU A 33 3.75 -3.37 5.15
CA GLU A 33 5.17 -3.02 5.37
C GLU A 33 5.41 -2.68 6.85
N ASN A 34 4.59 -1.81 7.43
CA ASN A 34 4.75 -1.41 8.83
C ASN A 34 4.54 -2.58 9.80
N PHE A 35 3.58 -3.47 9.50
CA PHE A 35 3.36 -4.67 10.31
C PHE A 35 4.60 -5.58 10.28
N LEU A 36 5.17 -5.84 9.10
CA LEU A 36 6.38 -6.65 8.96
C LEU A 36 7.59 -6.02 9.68
N LEU A 37 7.71 -4.70 9.63
CA LEU A 37 8.72 -3.95 10.39
C LEU A 37 8.56 -4.14 11.90
N VAL A 38 7.34 -4.10 12.42
CA VAL A 38 7.04 -4.35 13.85
C VAL A 38 7.42 -5.78 14.24
N LEU A 39 7.28 -6.75 13.35
CA LEU A 39 7.75 -8.12 13.56
C LEU A 39 9.28 -8.28 13.52
N GLY A 40 10.02 -7.23 13.14
CA GLY A 40 11.49 -7.24 13.06
C GLY A 40 12.05 -7.67 11.71
N VAL A 41 11.22 -7.71 10.66
CA VAL A 41 11.69 -7.93 9.29
C VAL A 41 12.50 -6.70 8.85
N SER A 42 13.59 -6.91 8.09
CA SER A 42 14.38 -5.80 7.56
C SER A 42 13.56 -4.94 6.58
N ALA A 43 13.85 -3.64 6.52
CA ALA A 43 13.08 -2.72 5.68
C ALA A 43 13.04 -3.11 4.20
N ASP A 44 14.16 -3.59 3.65
CA ASP A 44 14.19 -4.02 2.25
C ASP A 44 13.34 -5.27 1.99
N THR A 45 13.30 -6.22 2.93
CA THR A 45 12.45 -7.40 2.82
C THR A 45 10.99 -7.03 3.05
N ALA A 46 10.68 -6.23 4.07
CA ALA A 46 9.32 -5.79 4.38
C ALA A 46 8.67 -5.06 3.19
N ARG A 47 9.41 -4.17 2.51
CA ARG A 47 8.93 -3.46 1.32
C ARG A 47 8.63 -4.41 0.16
N ARG A 48 9.54 -5.35 -0.12
CA ARG A 48 9.38 -6.32 -1.21
C ARG A 48 8.23 -7.30 -0.95
N ASP A 49 8.09 -7.75 0.29
CA ASP A 49 7.04 -8.69 0.68
C ASP A 49 5.66 -8.00 0.71
N ALA A 50 5.61 -6.73 1.11
CA ALA A 50 4.39 -5.93 1.09
C ALA A 50 3.78 -5.83 -0.32
N GLU A 51 4.58 -5.65 -1.38
CA GLU A 51 4.10 -5.62 -2.77
C GLU A 51 3.32 -6.89 -3.15
N GLY A 52 3.76 -8.06 -2.70
CA GLY A 52 3.07 -9.32 -2.97
C GLY A 52 1.82 -9.53 -2.11
N ILE A 53 1.95 -9.20 -0.83
CA ILE A 53 0.90 -9.44 0.16
C ILE A 53 -0.27 -8.47 -0.02
N GLU A 54 -0.03 -7.18 -0.32
CA GLU A 54 -1.10 -6.17 -0.44
C GLU A 54 -2.17 -6.53 -1.47
N HIS A 55 -1.77 -7.23 -2.54
CA HIS A 55 -2.66 -7.63 -3.63
C HIS A 55 -3.52 -8.85 -3.29
N HIS A 56 -3.10 -9.68 -2.33
CA HIS A 56 -3.74 -10.96 -2.01
C HIS A 56 -4.33 -11.03 -0.61
N VAL A 57 -3.94 -10.13 0.29
CA VAL A 57 -4.40 -10.12 1.68
C VAL A 57 -5.88 -9.75 1.77
N SER A 58 -6.65 -10.48 2.58
CA SER A 58 -8.05 -10.16 2.83
C SER A 58 -8.17 -8.87 3.64
N GLU A 59 -9.32 -8.18 3.56
CA GLU A 59 -9.58 -7.00 4.38
C GLU A 59 -9.51 -7.31 5.87
N GLU A 60 -10.04 -8.45 6.30
CA GLU A 60 -10.00 -8.90 7.71
C GLU A 60 -8.55 -9.02 8.22
N THR A 61 -7.65 -9.63 7.45
CA THR A 61 -6.25 -9.76 7.86
C THR A 61 -5.53 -8.41 7.86
N LEU A 62 -5.84 -7.55 6.88
CA LEU A 62 -5.29 -6.20 6.82
C LEU A 62 -5.74 -5.35 8.01
N ASP A 63 -6.99 -5.49 8.46
CA ASP A 63 -7.51 -4.85 9.66
C ASP A 63 -6.81 -5.31 10.92
N MET A 64 -6.45 -6.59 11.01
CA MET A 64 -5.62 -7.08 12.11
C MET A 64 -4.21 -6.47 12.06
N PHE A 65 -3.59 -6.36 10.87
CA PHE A 65 -2.29 -5.69 10.74
C PHE A 65 -2.33 -4.24 11.23
N ARG A 66 -3.40 -3.50 10.91
CA ARG A 66 -3.63 -2.13 11.41
C ARG A 66 -3.67 -2.06 12.94
N GLN A 67 -4.32 -3.02 13.59
CA GLN A 67 -4.44 -3.06 15.05
C GLN A 67 -3.11 -3.38 15.74
N PHE A 68 -2.27 -4.21 15.13
CA PHE A 68 -0.98 -4.62 15.70
C PHE A 68 0.20 -3.71 15.32
N THR A 69 -0.04 -2.71 14.47
CA THR A 69 0.97 -1.74 14.06
C THR A 69 0.73 -0.45 14.83
N PRO A 70 1.59 -0.07 15.81
CA PRO A 70 1.48 1.23 16.45
C PRO A 70 1.63 2.32 15.39
N THR A 71 0.79 3.36 15.41
CA THR A 71 1.00 4.57 14.62
C THR A 71 2.22 5.32 15.17
N ALA A 72 3.41 4.82 14.88
CA ALA A 72 4.65 5.33 15.44
C ALA A 72 5.15 6.55 14.65
N TRP A 73 4.47 7.69 14.82
CA TRP A 73 5.06 9.04 14.83
C TRP A 73 4.04 10.12 15.25
N ALA A 74 3.38 9.94 16.40
CA ALA A 74 2.61 11.01 17.05
C ALA A 74 3.20 11.39 18.41
N THR A 75 4.53 11.59 18.50
CA THR A 75 5.17 12.48 19.48
C THR A 75 6.66 12.58 19.15
N GLY A 76 7.10 13.79 18.85
CA GLY A 76 8.47 14.20 18.58
C GLY A 76 8.47 15.67 18.21
#